data_AF-A0A5D2F2C7-F1
#
_entry.id   AF-A0A5D2F2C7-F1
#
_cell.length_a   1.000
_cell.length_b   1.000
_cell.length_c   1.000
_cell.angle_alpha   90.00
_cell.angle_beta   90.00
_cell.angle_gamma   90.00
#
_symmetry.space_group_name_H-M   'P 1'
#
loop_
_entity.id
_entity.type
_entity.pdbx_description
1 polymer ?
#
loop_
_entity_poly.entity_id
_entity_poly.type
_entity_poly.pdbx_seq_one_letter_code
_entity_poly.pdbx_strand_id
1 'polypeptide(L)'
;IVKEEAPSSSSGVVPAESRPFGSLRGVQWRINLGILPPSSSIDDLRRVTADFRRRYAGLRRQLLVDPHVPKDGATNSLDLVMDNPLSQNPDSTWSQYFRNAELEKMVNQDLSRLYPEHESYFHTPGCQGMLRRILLLWCLRHPDCGYRQ
;
A
#
# COMPACT_ATOMS: atom_id res chain seq x y z
N ILE A 1 0.95 -71.00 -13.65
CA ILE A 1 -0.34 -70.32 -13.39
C ILE A 1 -0.53 -70.44 -11.89
N VAL A 2 -0.27 -69.45 -11.04
CA VAL A 2 -0.76 -68.06 -11.03
C VAL A 2 0.36 -67.17 -10.46
N LYS A 3 0.56 -65.99 -11.06
CA LYS A 3 1.46 -64.94 -10.57
C LYS A 3 0.53 -63.84 -10.03
N GLU A 4 0.49 -63.65 -8.71
CA GLU A 4 -0.26 -62.55 -8.10
C GLU A 4 0.45 -61.22 -8.43
N GLU A 5 -0.26 -60.34 -9.12
CA GLU A 5 0.11 -58.94 -9.31
C GLU A 5 -0.44 -58.11 -8.15
N ALA A 6 0.44 -57.37 -7.47
CA ALA A 6 0.06 -56.33 -6.52
C ALA A 6 -0.53 -55.11 -7.27
N PRO A 7 -1.52 -54.40 -6.70
CA PRO A 7 -2.11 -53.25 -7.36
C PRO A 7 -1.13 -52.08 -7.33
N SER A 8 -0.77 -51.61 -8.53
CA SER A 8 0.00 -50.37 -8.71
C SER A 8 -0.82 -49.20 -8.17
N SER A 9 -0.37 -48.61 -7.06
CA SER A 9 -0.88 -47.32 -6.59
C SER A 9 -0.45 -46.25 -7.59
N SER A 10 -1.38 -45.83 -8.45
CA SER A 10 -1.23 -44.62 -9.25
C SER A 10 -1.28 -43.42 -8.31
N SER A 11 -0.15 -43.09 -7.70
CA SER A 11 0.06 -41.77 -7.12
C SER A 11 0.03 -40.79 -8.29
N GLY A 12 -1.13 -40.18 -8.50
CA GLY A 12 -1.31 -39.08 -9.43
C GLY A 12 -0.49 -37.90 -8.94
N VAL A 13 0.82 -37.94 -9.24
CA VAL A 13 1.64 -36.74 -9.24
C VAL A 13 1.15 -35.94 -10.43
N VAL A 14 0.13 -35.11 -10.16
CA VAL A 14 -0.19 -34.00 -11.06
C VAL A 14 1.13 -33.25 -11.24
N PRO A 15 1.69 -33.17 -12.45
CA PRO A 15 2.91 -32.41 -12.65
C PRO A 15 2.60 -31.02 -12.14
N ALA A 16 3.49 -30.48 -11.30
CA ALA A 16 3.45 -29.06 -11.00
C ALA A 16 3.68 -28.35 -12.33
N GLU A 17 2.60 -28.10 -13.07
CA GLU A 17 2.60 -27.20 -14.21
C GLU A 17 3.32 -25.97 -13.71
N SER A 18 4.44 -25.67 -14.36
CA SER A 18 5.35 -24.61 -13.96
C SER A 18 4.58 -23.30 -14.04
N ARG A 19 3.88 -22.97 -12.95
CA ARG A 19 3.05 -21.77 -12.88
C ARG A 19 3.95 -20.62 -13.27
N PRO A 20 3.58 -19.83 -14.30
CA PRO A 20 4.34 -18.66 -14.66
C PRO A 20 4.60 -17.85 -13.38
N PHE A 21 5.87 -17.55 -13.11
CA PHE A 21 6.32 -16.78 -11.94
C PHE A 21 6.29 -17.50 -10.58
N GLY A 22 6.09 -18.83 -10.51
CA GLY A 22 6.08 -19.57 -9.24
C GLY A 22 7.35 -19.44 -8.40
N SER A 23 8.51 -19.20 -9.03
CA SER A 23 9.78 -18.94 -8.34
C SER A 23 9.97 -17.48 -7.90
N LEU A 24 9.18 -16.54 -8.44
CA LEU A 24 9.28 -15.12 -8.14
C LEU A 24 8.35 -14.76 -6.99
N ARG A 25 8.85 -14.89 -5.75
CA ARG A 25 8.09 -14.61 -4.52
C ARG A 25 7.27 -13.32 -4.60
N GLY A 26 7.87 -12.22 -5.08
CA GLY A 26 7.19 -10.92 -5.16
C GLY A 26 6.04 -10.86 -6.16
N VAL A 27 6.05 -11.67 -7.23
CA VAL A 27 4.92 -11.77 -8.17
C VAL A 27 3.86 -12.70 -7.58
N GLN A 28 4.29 -13.86 -7.06
CA GLN A 28 3.39 -14.86 -6.48
C GLN A 28 2.57 -14.29 -5.31
N TRP A 29 3.18 -13.48 -4.43
CA TRP A 29 2.48 -12.82 -3.33
C TRP A 29 1.40 -11.87 -3.83
N ARG A 30 1.66 -11.09 -4.89
CA ARG A 30 0.67 -10.17 -5.45
C ARG A 30 -0.50 -10.93 -6.09
N ILE A 31 -0.27 -12.10 -6.67
CA ILE A 31 -1.34 -12.96 -7.18
C ILE A 31 -2.15 -13.55 -6.01
N ASN A 32 -1.48 -14.13 -5.01
CA ASN A 32 -2.15 -14.75 -3.85
C ASN A 32 -2.98 -13.76 -3.04
N LEU A 33 -2.54 -12.50 -2.95
CA LEU A 33 -3.28 -11.41 -2.29
C LEU A 33 -4.38 -10.79 -3.17
N GLY A 34 -4.60 -11.30 -4.38
CA GLY A 34 -5.62 -10.80 -5.31
C GLY A 34 -5.31 -9.43 -5.92
N ILE A 35 -4.07 -8.95 -5.81
CA ILE A 35 -3.64 -7.66 -6.37
C ILE A 35 -3.44 -7.78 -7.88
N LEU A 36 -2.87 -8.91 -8.35
CA LEU A 36 -2.68 -9.20 -9.76
C LEU A 36 -3.57 -10.37 -10.18
N PRO A 37 -4.13 -10.34 -11.40
CA PRO A 37 -4.86 -11.49 -11.91
C PRO A 37 -3.92 -12.69 -12.07
N PRO A 38 -4.41 -13.92 -11.87
CA PRO A 38 -3.66 -15.12 -12.25
C PRO A 38 -3.63 -15.22 -13.79
N SER A 39 -2.76 -14.42 -14.42
CA SER A 39 -2.62 -14.27 -15.87
C SER A 39 -1.22 -14.69 -16.29
N SER A 40 -1.12 -15.42 -17.40
CA SER A 40 0.16 -15.73 -18.05
C SER A 40 0.67 -14.58 -18.91
N SER A 41 -0.17 -13.56 -19.19
CA SER A 41 0.21 -12.41 -20.01
C SER A 41 0.95 -11.36 -19.20
N ILE A 42 2.23 -11.15 -19.53
CA ILE A 42 3.07 -10.12 -18.91
C ILE A 42 2.48 -8.71 -19.12
N ASP A 43 1.90 -8.45 -20.29
CA ASP A 43 1.34 -7.13 -20.61
C ASP A 43 0.08 -6.83 -19.79
N ASP A 44 -0.71 -7.86 -19.48
CA ASP A 44 -1.84 -7.76 -18.57
C ASP A 44 -1.38 -7.39 -17.14
N LEU A 45 -0.37 -8.11 -16.62
CA LEU A 45 0.22 -7.82 -15.32
C LEU A 45 0.82 -6.40 -15.25
N ARG A 46 1.49 -5.95 -16.33
CA ARG A 46 2.03 -4.59 -16.44
C ARG A 46 0.93 -3.54 -16.42
N ARG A 47 -0.13 -3.73 -17.20
CA ARG A 47 -1.29 -2.81 -17.26
C ARG A 47 -1.94 -2.66 -15.90
N VAL A 48 -2.30 -3.76 -15.25
CA VAL A 48 -2.93 -3.77 -13.92
C VAL A 48 -2.02 -3.12 -12.87
N THR A 49 -0.72 -3.45 -12.87
CA THR A 49 0.26 -2.82 -11.96
C THR A 49 0.32 -1.30 -12.16
N ALA A 50 0.31 -0.83 -13.41
CA ALA A 50 0.32 0.60 -13.73
C ALA A 50 -0.96 1.29 -13.25
N ASP A 51 -2.12 0.65 -13.40
CA ASP A 51 -3.40 1.17 -12.88
C ASP A 51 -3.39 1.35 -11.37
N PHE A 52 -2.93 0.34 -10.61
CA PHE A 52 -2.81 0.47 -9.15
C PHE A 52 -1.87 1.59 -8.74
N ARG A 53 -0.73 1.75 -9.43
CA ARG A 53 0.22 2.85 -9.18
C ARG A 53 -0.41 4.22 -9.46
N ARG A 54 -1.16 4.36 -10.55
CA ARG A 54 -1.89 5.59 -10.89
C ARG A 54 -2.94 5.92 -9.83
N ARG A 55 -3.75 4.94 -9.40
CA ARG A 55 -4.74 5.12 -8.34
C ARG A 55 -4.10 5.55 -7.03
N TYR A 56 -3.01 4.89 -6.62
CA TYR A 56 -2.26 5.26 -5.42
C TYR A 56 -1.70 6.69 -5.51
N ALA A 57 -1.12 7.08 -6.66
CA ALA A 57 -0.65 8.45 -6.88
C ALA A 57 -1.78 9.48 -6.83
N GLY A 58 -2.98 9.14 -7.32
CA GLY A 58 -4.18 9.95 -7.17
C GLY A 58 -4.59 10.14 -5.70
N LEU A 59 -4.73 9.04 -4.96
CA LEU A 59 -5.06 9.06 -3.53
C LEU A 59 -4.04 9.88 -2.73
N ARG A 60 -2.76 9.71 -3.03
CA ARG A 60 -1.69 10.48 -2.40
C ARG A 60 -1.88 11.99 -2.57
N ARG A 61 -2.18 12.45 -3.79
CA ARG A 61 -2.42 13.87 -4.07
C ARG A 61 -3.68 14.43 -3.40
N GLN A 62 -4.67 13.57 -3.16
CA GLN A 62 -5.94 13.97 -2.55
C GLN A 62 -5.89 13.99 -1.02
N LEU A 63 -5.24 13.00 -0.41
CA LEU A 63 -5.31 12.77 1.04
C LEU A 63 -4.12 13.34 1.81
N LEU A 64 -2.93 13.43 1.19
CA LEU A 64 -1.75 14.04 1.82
C LEU A 64 -1.64 15.50 1.37
N VAL A 65 -2.53 16.32 1.91
CA VAL A 65 -2.59 17.75 1.63
C VAL A 65 -1.54 18.47 2.46
N ASP A 66 -0.76 19.31 1.80
CA ASP A 66 0.20 20.21 2.45
C ASP A 66 -0.24 21.66 2.15
N PRO A 67 -0.74 22.41 3.16
CA PRO A 67 -1.18 23.78 2.98
C PRO A 67 -0.02 24.74 2.68
N HIS A 68 1.24 24.32 2.89
CA HIS A 68 2.42 25.13 2.57
C HIS A 68 2.82 25.03 1.09
N VAL A 69 2.29 24.05 0.35
CA VAL A 69 2.58 23.86 -1.08
C VAL A 69 1.38 24.37 -1.89
N PRO A 70 1.53 25.47 -2.66
CA PRO A 70 0.47 25.96 -3.53
C PRO A 70 0.07 24.87 -4.54
N LYS A 71 -1.23 24.56 -4.64
CA LYS A 71 -1.74 23.70 -5.71
C LYS A 71 -1.76 24.49 -7.01
N ASP A 72 -0.89 24.14 -7.96
CA ASP A 72 -0.91 24.70 -9.31
C ASP A 72 -2.32 24.60 -9.92
N GLY A 73 -2.98 25.74 -10.09
CA GLY A 73 -4.27 25.86 -10.77
C GLY A 73 -5.52 25.72 -9.89
N ALA A 74 -5.41 25.53 -8.57
CA ALA A 74 -6.55 25.76 -7.68
C ALA A 74 -6.64 27.26 -7.42
N THR A 75 -7.76 27.86 -7.77
CA THR A 75 -8.09 29.26 -7.53
C THR A 75 -7.79 29.61 -6.07
N ASN A 76 -6.69 30.32 -5.82
CA ASN A 76 -6.24 30.82 -4.51
C ASN A 76 -7.22 31.86 -3.91
N SER A 77 -8.51 31.82 -4.27
CA SER A 77 -9.49 32.85 -3.98
C SER A 77 -10.80 32.33 -3.37
N LEU A 78 -10.98 31.02 -3.14
CA LEU A 78 -12.16 30.57 -2.39
C LEU A 78 -11.86 30.56 -0.90
N ASP A 79 -11.84 31.78 -0.38
CA ASP A 79 -12.10 32.16 1.02
C ASP A 79 -10.99 31.91 2.04
N LEU A 80 -9.96 32.79 2.04
CA LEU A 80 -8.96 32.89 3.11
C LEU A 80 -9.57 33.11 4.51
N VAL A 81 -10.82 33.56 4.60
CA VAL A 81 -11.54 33.65 5.88
C VAL A 81 -11.90 32.26 6.38
N MET A 82 -12.23 31.32 5.49
CA MET A 82 -12.63 29.96 5.83
C MET A 82 -11.47 28.95 5.81
N ASP A 83 -10.43 29.18 5.01
CA ASP A 83 -9.27 28.26 4.89
C ASP A 83 -7.98 28.92 5.39
N ASN A 84 -7.79 28.91 6.71
CA ASN A 84 -6.62 29.47 7.40
C ASN A 84 -6.18 28.58 8.58
N PRO A 85 -4.94 28.73 9.11
CA PRO A 85 -4.39 27.89 10.19
C PRO A 85 -5.22 27.85 11.48
N LEU A 86 -6.05 28.86 11.72
CA LEU A 86 -6.89 28.98 12.92
C LEU A 86 -8.36 28.63 12.64
N SER A 87 -8.69 28.25 11.40
CA SER A 87 -10.05 27.89 11.00
C SER A 87 -10.58 26.75 11.86
N GLN A 88 -11.75 26.96 12.45
CA GLN A 88 -12.48 25.93 13.19
C GLN A 88 -13.32 25.05 12.26
N ASN A 89 -13.32 25.32 10.96
CA ASN A 89 -14.04 24.50 9.99
C ASN A 89 -13.31 23.15 9.83
N PRO A 90 -13.96 22.01 10.17
CA PRO A 90 -13.33 20.69 10.06
C PRO A 90 -12.95 20.33 8.62
N ASP A 91 -13.58 20.96 7.63
CA ASP A 91 -13.33 20.75 6.20
C ASP A 91 -12.25 21.67 5.62
N SER A 92 -11.66 22.57 6.42
CA SER A 92 -10.52 23.39 5.99
C SER A 92 -9.29 22.54 5.71
N THR A 93 -8.47 23.00 4.76
CA THR A 93 -7.17 22.39 4.40
C THR A 93 -6.28 22.29 5.63
N TRP A 94 -6.28 23.32 6.48
CA TRP A 94 -5.52 23.35 7.72
C TRP A 94 -6.02 22.34 8.77
N SER A 95 -7.34 22.24 8.97
CA SER A 95 -7.88 21.23 9.88
C SER A 95 -7.56 19.80 9.41
N GLN A 96 -7.61 19.54 8.10
CA GLN A 96 -7.19 18.25 7.55
C GLN A 96 -5.68 18.00 7.76
N TYR A 97 -4.85 19.01 7.51
CA TYR A 97 -3.40 18.93 7.71
C TYR A 97 -3.04 18.58 9.17
N PHE A 98 -3.61 19.29 10.15
CA PHE A 98 -3.33 19.01 11.56
C PHE A 98 -3.78 17.62 12.01
N ARG A 99 -4.96 17.16 11.56
CA ARG A 99 -5.41 15.78 11.82
C ARG A 99 -4.44 14.75 11.23
N ASN A 100 -3.97 14.99 9.99
CA ASN A 100 -2.99 14.12 9.35
C ASN A 100 -1.65 14.13 10.10
N ALA A 101 -1.21 15.28 10.63
CA ALA A 101 0.04 15.42 11.37
C ALA A 101 0.03 14.63 12.69
N GLU A 102 -1.07 14.63 13.43
CA GLU A 102 -1.21 13.83 14.66
C GLU A 102 -1.14 12.32 14.36
N LEU A 103 -1.80 11.89 13.28
CA LEU A 103 -1.73 10.50 12.82
C LEU A 103 -0.32 10.12 12.34
N GLU A 104 0.33 11.02 11.60
CA GLU A 104 1.71 10.82 11.15
C GLU A 104 2.68 10.70 12.33
N LYS A 105 2.48 11.48 13.41
CA LYS A 105 3.28 11.40 14.64
C LYS A 105 3.19 10.02 15.28
N MET A 106 1.99 9.44 15.40
CA MET A 106 1.80 8.08 15.93
C MET A 106 2.52 7.04 15.06
N VAL A 107 2.37 7.13 13.74
CA VAL A 107 3.05 6.24 12.79
C VAL A 107 4.58 6.37 12.93
N ASN A 108 5.12 7.59 13.02
CA ASN A 108 6.56 7.83 13.15
C ASN A 108 7.13 7.25 14.45
N GLN A 109 6.40 7.37 15.55
CA GLN A 109 6.81 6.79 16.83
C GLN A 109 6.98 5.27 16.70
N ASP A 110 6.06 4.59 16.03
CA ASP A 110 6.12 3.14 15.85
C ASP A 110 7.20 2.72 14.87
N LEU A 111 7.35 3.45 13.77
CA LEU A 111 8.39 3.15 12.79
C LEU A 111 9.80 3.34 13.35
N SER A 112 10.02 4.27 14.29
CA SER A 112 11.33 4.47 14.93
C SER A 112 11.81 3.29 15.79
N ARG A 113 10.89 2.40 16.17
CA ARG A 113 11.17 1.20 16.98
C ARG A 113 10.93 -0.10 16.20
N LEU A 114 10.77 -0.02 14.88
CA LEU A 114 10.44 -1.16 14.03
C LEU A 114 11.69 -2.01 13.74
N TYR A 115 11.69 -3.25 14.22
CA TYR A 115 12.79 -4.22 14.05
C TYR A 115 14.17 -3.68 14.50
N PRO A 116 14.35 -3.30 15.78
CA PRO A 116 15.60 -2.71 16.27
C PRO A 116 16.79 -3.67 16.17
N GLU A 117 16.55 -4.98 16.22
CA GLU A 117 17.57 -6.03 16.20
C GLU A 117 18.04 -6.42 14.79
N HIS A 118 17.26 -6.09 13.76
CA HIS A 118 17.55 -6.47 12.38
C HIS A 118 18.18 -5.32 11.60
N GLU A 119 18.90 -5.66 10.53
CA GLU A 119 19.64 -4.75 9.66
C GLU A 119 18.96 -3.40 9.43
N SER A 120 19.77 -2.35 9.31
CA SER A 120 19.36 -0.94 9.23
C SER A 120 18.42 -0.56 8.09
N TYR A 121 18.05 -1.50 7.21
CA TYR A 121 17.13 -1.29 6.09
C TYR A 121 15.84 -0.58 6.53
N PHE A 122 15.18 -1.08 7.59
CA PHE A 122 13.94 -0.49 8.09
C PHE A 122 14.16 0.90 8.68
N HIS A 123 15.36 1.21 9.17
CA HIS A 123 15.72 2.51 9.72
C HIS A 123 16.23 3.49 8.66
N THR A 124 16.41 3.07 7.40
CA THR A 124 16.81 3.98 6.34
C THR A 124 15.73 5.04 6.10
N PRO A 125 16.11 6.32 5.85
CA PRO A 125 15.13 7.38 5.57
C PRO A 125 14.18 7.05 4.41
N GLY A 126 14.67 6.32 3.40
CA GLY A 126 13.87 5.88 2.27
C GLY A 126 12.79 4.85 2.66
N CYS A 127 13.14 3.82 3.44
CA CYS A 127 12.20 2.81 3.90
C CYS A 127 11.17 3.38 4.88
N GLN A 128 11.64 4.15 5.88
CA GLN A 128 10.80 4.88 6.82
C GLN A 128 9.79 5.78 6.11
N GLY A 129 10.25 6.58 5.14
CA GLY A 129 9.39 7.46 4.35
C GLY A 129 8.38 6.70 3.47
N MET A 130 8.71 5.50 3.00
CA MET A 130 7.80 4.63 2.25
C MET A 130 6.73 4.03 3.17
N LEU A 131 7.12 3.43 4.29
CA LEU A 131 6.21 2.81 5.25
C LEU A 131 5.25 3.84 5.86
N ARG A 132 5.78 4.98 6.31
CA ARG A 132 4.99 6.12 6.81
C ARG A 132 3.88 6.48 5.85
N ARG A 133 4.22 6.63 4.57
CA ARG A 133 3.26 7.03 3.54
C ARG A 133 2.20 5.96 3.28
N ILE A 134 2.58 4.69 3.23
CA ILE A 134 1.65 3.57 3.03
C ILE A 134 0.66 3.49 4.20
N LEU A 135 1.16 3.53 5.43
CA LEU A 135 0.35 3.42 6.64
C LEU A 135 -0.58 4.63 6.79
N LEU A 136 -0.06 5.85 6.62
CA LEU A 136 -0.86 7.07 6.70
C LEU A 136 -2.00 7.06 5.68
N LEU A 137 -1.71 6.72 4.41
CA LEU A 137 -2.75 6.64 3.38
C LEU A 137 -3.80 5.56 3.66
N TRP A 138 -3.38 4.42 4.24
CA TRP A 138 -4.33 3.39 4.62
C TRP A 138 -5.28 3.87 5.71
N CYS A 139 -4.76 4.52 6.74
CA CYS A 139 -5.56 5.03 7.87
C CYS A 139 -6.52 6.14 7.43
N LEU A 140 -6.08 7.06 6.57
CA LEU A 140 -6.94 8.13 6.04
C LEU A 140 -8.08 7.60 5.15
N ARG A 141 -7.90 6.43 4.54
CA ARG A 141 -8.94 5.77 3.74
C ARG A 141 -9.92 4.96 4.61
N HIS A 142 -9.52 4.58 5.83
CA HIS A 142 -10.31 3.75 6.75
C HIS A 142 -10.39 4.43 8.13
N PRO A 143 -11.11 5.56 8.23
CA PRO A 143 -11.16 6.37 9.45
C PRO A 143 -11.83 5.66 10.63
N ASP A 144 -12.66 4.65 10.36
CA ASP A 144 -13.30 3.75 11.32
C ASP A 144 -12.28 2.82 12.01
N CYS A 145 -11.23 2.44 11.31
CA CYS A 145 -10.17 1.57 11.82
C CYS A 145 -9.05 2.40 12.47
N GLY A 146 -8.61 3.46 11.79
CA GLY A 146 -7.48 4.30 12.18
C GLY A 146 -6.14 3.56 12.20
N TYR A 147 -5.12 4.21 12.77
CA TYR A 147 -3.84 3.56 13.04
C TYR A 147 -3.90 2.80 14.36
N ARG A 148 -3.30 1.61 14.40
CA ARG A 148 -3.21 0.75 15.60
C ARG A 148 -1.82 0.14 15.70
N GLN A 149 -1.30 0.13 16.93
CA GLN A 149 -0.02 -0.48 17.29
C GLN A 149 -0.17 -2.00 17.46
#